data_AF-A0A939JGP1-F1
#
_entry.id   AF-A0A939JGP1-F1
#
_cell.length_a   1.000
_cell.length_b   1.000
_cell.length_c   1.000
_cell.angle_alpha   90.00
_cell.angle_beta   90.00
_cell.angle_gamma   90.00
#
_symmetry.space_group_name_H-M   'P 1'
#
loop_
_entity.id
_entity.type
_entity.pdbx_description
1 polymer ?
#
loop_
_entity_poly.entity_id
_entity_poly.type
_entity_poly.pdbx_seq_one_letter_code
_entity_poly.pdbx_strand_id
1 'polypeptide(L)'
;MLSGFKEFILRGNVIAMAVGLAVGSAFTAVVTALSTAFITPLIGLATSSAMGDFSTAVFTVSGAKFKYGVLINAAVAFIVTAAVLYFAVIAPLAKIQSRFTSDKPVDIKAALRDCPRCYTEIPAIASRCAHCTSEIKPDSEALALAGLPAPR
;
A
#
# COMPACT_ATOMS: atom_id res chain seq x y z
N MET A 1 -33.51 1.94 12.34
CA MET A 1 -32.54 1.88 11.21
C MET A 1 -31.44 2.93 11.35
N LEU A 2 -31.76 4.22 11.53
CA LEU A 2 -30.76 5.27 11.75
C LEU A 2 -29.86 5.05 12.98
N SER A 3 -30.40 4.49 14.07
CA SER A 3 -29.61 4.12 15.26
C SER A 3 -28.58 3.03 14.94
N GLY A 4 -29.01 1.91 14.34
CA GLY A 4 -28.11 0.82 13.94
C GLY A 4 -27.05 1.24 12.92
N PHE A 5 -27.36 2.18 12.03
CA PHE A 5 -26.39 2.76 11.11
C PHE A 5 -25.35 3.63 11.81
N LYS A 6 -25.77 4.45 12.79
CA LYS A 6 -24.87 5.22 13.65
C LYS A 6 -23.96 4.30 14.47
N GLU A 7 -24.51 3.26 15.09
CA GLU A 7 -23.74 2.23 15.82
C GLU A 7 -22.70 1.52 14.92
N PHE A 8 -23.04 1.30 13.65
CA PHE A 8 -22.14 0.68 12.68
C PHE A 8 -20.99 1.60 12.28
N ILE A 9 -21.27 2.87 11.94
CA ILE A 9 -20.24 3.86 11.61
C ILE A 9 -19.34 4.14 12.82
N LEU A 10 -19.90 4.22 14.03
CA LEU A 10 -19.11 4.48 15.24
C LEU A 10 -18.15 3.34 15.61
N ARG A 11 -18.20 2.19 14.94
CA ARG A 11 -17.11 1.19 15.03
C ARG A 11 -15.87 1.80 14.36
N GLY A 12 -14.94 2.32 15.16
CA GLY A 12 -13.76 3.06 14.69
C GLY A 12 -12.94 2.37 13.60
N ASN A 13 -12.95 1.04 13.53
CA ASN A 13 -12.31 0.27 12.46
C ASN A 13 -12.93 0.53 11.07
N VAL A 14 -14.24 0.76 10.98
CA VAL A 14 -14.95 0.98 9.71
C VAL A 14 -14.61 2.36 9.13
N ILE A 15 -14.54 3.39 9.99
CA ILE A 15 -14.20 4.76 9.56
C ILE A 15 -12.77 4.81 9.01
N ALA A 16 -11.80 4.21 9.73
CA ALA A 16 -10.40 4.21 9.30
C ALA A 16 -10.21 3.52 7.94
N MET A 17 -10.88 2.37 7.73
CA MET A 17 -10.86 1.66 6.46
C MET A 17 -11.54 2.44 5.33
N ALA A 18 -12.70 3.06 5.61
CA ALA A 18 -13.43 3.87 4.63
C ALA A 18 -12.63 5.10 4.18
N VAL A 19 -11.99 5.80 5.12
CA VAL A 19 -11.13 6.95 4.82
C VAL A 19 -9.90 6.50 4.03
N GLY A 20 -9.28 5.37 4.39
CA GLY A 20 -8.16 4.80 3.63
C GLY A 20 -8.51 4.53 2.17
N LEU A 21 -9.68 3.94 1.91
CA LEU A 21 -10.16 3.69 0.55
C LEU A 21 -10.48 4.99 -0.22
N ALA A 22 -11.10 5.96 0.44
CA ALA A 22 -11.43 7.26 -0.17
C ALA A 22 -10.18 8.05 -0.58
N VAL A 23 -9.16 8.07 0.28
CA VAL A 23 -7.88 8.72 -0.03
C VAL A 23 -7.15 7.96 -1.14
N GLY A 24 -7.16 6.61 -1.09
CA GLY A 24 -6.55 5.77 -2.11
C GLY A 24 -7.15 5.97 -3.51
N SER A 25 -8.47 6.09 -3.61
CA SER A 25 -9.16 6.32 -4.88
C SER A 25 -8.91 7.74 -5.43
N ALA A 26 -8.95 8.75 -4.58
CA ALA A 26 -8.64 10.14 -4.97
C ALA A 26 -7.21 10.28 -5.49
N PHE A 27 -6.24 9.64 -4.81
CA PHE A 27 -4.85 9.64 -5.24
C PHE A 27 -4.65 8.92 -6.59
N THR A 28 -5.30 7.76 -6.76
CA THR A 28 -5.28 7.02 -8.04
C THR A 28 -5.81 7.87 -9.19
N ALA A 29 -6.87 8.66 -8.95
CA ALA A 29 -7.42 9.57 -9.95
C ALA A 29 -6.42 10.66 -10.36
N VAL A 30 -5.71 11.27 -9.41
CA VAL A 30 -4.68 12.29 -9.69
C VAL A 30 -3.54 11.71 -10.51
N VAL A 31 -3.03 10.54 -10.14
CA VAL A 31 -1.96 9.86 -10.88
C VAL A 31 -2.41 9.50 -12.29
N THR A 32 -3.62 8.97 -12.43
CA THR A 32 -4.19 8.60 -13.74
C THR A 32 -4.35 9.84 -14.63
N ALA A 33 -4.80 10.95 -14.06
CA ALA A 33 -4.91 12.23 -14.78
C ALA A 33 -3.54 12.74 -15.24
N LEU A 34 -2.53 12.72 -14.38
CA LEU A 34 -1.15 13.11 -14.73
C LEU A 34 -0.58 12.21 -15.83
N SER A 35 -0.72 10.89 -15.69
CA SER A 35 -0.31 9.90 -16.69
C SER A 35 -0.96 10.16 -18.04
N THR A 36 -2.28 10.37 -18.06
CA THR A 36 -3.04 10.52 -19.30
C THR A 36 -2.78 11.87 -19.96
N ALA A 37 -2.59 12.94 -19.18
CA ALA A 37 -2.39 14.28 -19.69
C ALA A 37 -0.96 14.58 -20.16
N PHE A 38 0.06 13.95 -19.54
CA PHE A 38 1.47 14.23 -19.86
C PHE A 38 2.20 13.02 -20.43
N ILE A 39 2.06 11.84 -19.84
CA ILE A 39 2.86 10.67 -20.22
C ILE A 39 2.36 10.03 -21.51
N THR A 40 1.06 9.78 -21.63
CA THR A 40 0.44 9.21 -22.84
C THR A 40 0.73 10.04 -24.11
N PRO A 41 0.57 11.37 -24.13
CA PRO A 41 0.94 12.17 -25.31
C PRO A 41 2.44 12.24 -25.54
N LEU A 42 3.29 12.25 -24.50
CA LEU A 42 4.75 12.17 -24.70
C LEU A 42 5.16 10.85 -25.36
N ILE A 43 4.56 9.73 -24.95
CA ILE A 43 4.81 8.42 -25.56
C ILE A 43 4.21 8.37 -26.96
N GLY A 44 3.04 8.96 -27.18
CA GLY A 44 2.44 9.10 -28.51
C GLY A 44 3.38 9.86 -29.47
N LEU A 45 3.96 10.97 -29.02
CA LEU A 45 4.93 11.75 -29.77
C LEU A 45 6.28 11.03 -29.94
N ALA A 46 6.77 10.36 -28.89
CA ALA A 46 8.01 9.59 -28.97
C ALA A 46 7.86 8.38 -29.91
N THR A 47 6.69 7.74 -29.92
CA THR A 47 6.38 6.64 -30.84
C THR A 47 6.15 7.16 -32.25
N SER A 48 5.50 8.31 -32.44
CA SER A 48 5.35 8.90 -33.79
C SER A 48 6.68 9.44 -34.36
N SER A 49 7.64 9.82 -33.52
CA SER A 49 8.89 10.49 -33.93
C SER A 49 10.12 9.58 -33.90
N ALA A 50 10.15 8.54 -33.07
CA ALA A 50 11.31 7.66 -32.91
C ALA A 50 11.12 6.27 -33.54
N MET A 51 9.90 5.68 -33.57
CA MET A 51 9.67 4.37 -34.18
C MET A 51 8.26 4.24 -34.76
N GLY A 52 8.14 4.37 -36.09
CA GLY A 52 6.89 4.43 -36.87
C GLY A 52 5.68 3.66 -36.32
N ASP A 53 4.56 4.40 -36.23
CA ASP A 53 3.16 4.02 -36.07
C ASP A 53 2.79 2.55 -35.70
N PHE A 54 3.30 2.03 -34.58
CA PHE A 54 2.87 0.73 -34.05
C PHE A 54 1.37 0.68 -33.70
N SER A 55 0.70 1.83 -33.57
CA SER A 55 -0.76 1.94 -33.40
C SER A 55 -1.56 1.19 -34.49
N THR A 56 -0.95 1.02 -35.67
CA THR A 56 -1.55 0.36 -36.84
C THR A 56 -1.06 -1.08 -37.05
N ALA A 57 -0.22 -1.59 -36.15
CA ALA A 57 0.31 -2.94 -36.27
C ALA A 57 -0.78 -3.95 -35.85
N VAL A 58 -1.47 -4.48 -36.85
CA VAL A 58 -2.60 -5.40 -36.70
C VAL A 58 -2.20 -6.77 -37.24
N PHE A 59 -2.20 -7.78 -36.36
CA PHE A 59 -2.15 -9.17 -36.82
C PHE A 59 -3.58 -9.61 -37.09
N THR A 60 -3.88 -10.03 -38.32
CA THR A 60 -5.22 -10.50 -38.70
C THR A 60 -5.17 -12.02 -38.82
N VAL A 61 -5.82 -12.72 -37.89
CA VAL A 61 -6.03 -14.17 -37.98
C VAL A 61 -7.53 -14.40 -38.04
N SER A 62 -7.99 -15.07 -39.09
CA SER A 62 -9.39 -15.48 -39.25
C SER A 62 -10.42 -14.35 -39.08
N GLY A 63 -10.13 -13.15 -39.61
CA GLY A 63 -11.03 -11.99 -39.55
C GLY A 63 -11.01 -11.17 -38.25
N ALA A 64 -10.29 -11.63 -37.21
CA ALA A 64 -10.10 -10.87 -35.97
C ALA A 64 -8.84 -10.00 -36.06
N LYS A 65 -9.01 -8.68 -35.85
CA LYS A 65 -7.94 -7.68 -35.88
C LYS A 65 -7.30 -7.56 -34.48
N PHE A 66 -6.13 -8.15 -34.27
CA PHE A 66 -5.38 -8.01 -33.02
C PHE A 66 -4.41 -6.82 -33.10
N LYS A 67 -4.79 -5.71 -32.45
CA LYS A 67 -4.00 -4.47 -32.37
C LYS A 67 -2.96 -4.56 -31.26
N TYR A 68 -1.88 -5.30 -31.48
CA TYR A 68 -0.84 -5.50 -30.45
C TYR A 68 -0.08 -4.21 -30.11
N GLY A 69 0.00 -3.24 -31.02
CA GLY A 69 0.66 -1.97 -30.73
C GLY A 69 -0.05 -1.10 -29.70
N VAL A 70 -1.39 -1.22 -29.56
CA VAL A 70 -2.13 -0.55 -28.49
C VAL A 70 -1.76 -1.17 -27.13
N LEU A 71 -1.57 -2.48 -27.08
CA LEU A 71 -1.14 -3.19 -25.87
C LEU A 71 0.28 -2.78 -25.45
N ILE A 72 1.22 -2.73 -26.40
CA ILE A 72 2.60 -2.31 -26.12
C ILE A 72 2.63 -0.85 -25.66
N ASN A 73 1.89 0.03 -26.31
CA ASN A 73 1.79 1.43 -25.89
C ASN A 73 1.22 1.56 -24.47
N ALA A 74 0.14 0.82 -24.16
CA ALA A 74 -0.44 0.78 -22.82
C ALA A 74 0.54 0.22 -21.77
N ALA A 75 1.32 -0.81 -22.11
CA ALA A 75 2.34 -1.38 -21.23
C ALA A 75 3.49 -0.42 -20.96
N VAL A 76 4.00 0.28 -21.98
CA VAL A 76 5.04 1.30 -21.83
C VAL A 76 4.53 2.46 -20.99
N ALA A 77 3.31 2.95 -21.26
CA ALA A 77 2.67 3.99 -20.45
C ALA A 77 2.51 3.56 -18.98
N PHE A 78 2.11 2.31 -18.73
CA PHE A 78 1.99 1.77 -17.38
C PHE A 78 3.35 1.77 -16.65
N ILE A 79 4.42 1.31 -17.30
CA ILE A 79 5.76 1.27 -16.68
C ILE A 79 6.27 2.68 -16.37
N VAL A 80 6.13 3.62 -17.30
CA VAL A 80 6.58 5.01 -17.10
C VAL A 80 5.79 5.67 -15.96
N THR A 81 4.48 5.48 -15.91
CA THR A 81 3.64 6.02 -14.84
C THR A 81 3.95 5.40 -13.49
N ALA A 82 4.19 4.08 -13.42
CA ALA A 82 4.63 3.40 -12.20
C ALA A 82 5.99 3.95 -11.72
N ALA A 83 6.92 4.21 -12.63
CA ALA A 83 8.21 4.82 -12.31
C ALA A 83 8.06 6.25 -11.76
N VAL A 84 7.23 7.09 -12.39
CA VAL A 84 6.94 8.45 -11.90
C VAL A 84 6.29 8.39 -10.52
N LEU A 85 5.33 7.50 -10.30
CA LEU A 85 4.69 7.30 -8.99
C LEU A 85 5.70 6.94 -7.91
N TYR A 86 6.58 5.99 -8.22
CA TYR A 86 7.62 5.53 -7.32
C TYR A 86 8.61 6.66 -6.99
N PHE A 87 9.13 7.37 -7.98
CA PHE A 87 10.13 8.41 -7.78
C PHE A 87 9.56 9.73 -7.22
N ALA A 88 8.37 10.15 -7.62
CA ALA A 88 7.79 11.42 -7.21
C ALA A 88 7.03 11.34 -5.88
N VAL A 89 6.55 10.16 -5.48
CA VAL A 89 5.73 9.99 -4.27
C VAL A 89 6.36 9.03 -3.28
N ILE A 90 6.64 7.79 -3.67
CA ILE A 90 7.13 6.78 -2.72
C ILE A 90 8.54 7.11 -2.24
N ALA A 91 9.47 7.46 -3.12
CA ALA A 91 10.84 7.80 -2.77
C ALA A 91 10.96 9.02 -1.83
N PRO A 92 10.30 10.18 -2.08
CA PRO A 92 10.35 11.29 -1.15
C PRO A 92 9.57 11.00 0.13
N LEU A 93 8.44 10.29 0.09
CA LEU A 93 7.75 9.87 1.31
C LEU A 93 8.62 8.93 2.14
N ALA A 94 9.31 7.97 1.54
CA ALA A 94 10.25 7.08 2.24
C ALA A 94 11.43 7.87 2.85
N LYS A 95 11.94 8.86 2.11
CA LYS A 95 13.03 9.73 2.59
C LYS A 95 12.59 10.67 3.72
N ILE A 96 11.41 11.25 3.61
CA ILE A 96 10.78 12.08 4.65
C ILE A 96 10.44 11.20 5.86
N GLN A 97 9.87 10.02 5.64
CA GLN A 97 9.62 9.05 6.71
C GLN A 97 10.93 8.65 7.39
N SER A 98 12.03 8.38 6.70
CA SER A 98 13.31 8.11 7.40
C SER A 98 13.83 9.31 8.21
N ARG A 99 13.44 10.54 7.86
CA ARG A 99 13.80 11.78 8.56
C ARG A 99 12.88 12.07 9.76
N PHE A 100 11.59 11.71 9.67
CA PHE A 100 10.60 11.90 10.75
C PHE A 100 10.41 10.64 11.63
N THR A 101 10.80 9.46 11.16
CA THR A 101 10.73 8.14 11.81
C THR A 101 12.10 7.77 12.41
N SER A 102 12.87 8.75 12.88
CA SER A 102 13.81 8.49 13.98
C SER A 102 13.12 8.53 15.35
N ASP A 103 11.83 8.91 15.41
CA ASP A 103 11.10 9.11 16.67
C ASP A 103 9.65 8.56 16.63
N LYS A 104 9.37 7.60 15.74
CA LYS A 104 8.17 6.78 15.86
C LYS A 104 8.62 5.43 16.42
N PRO A 105 8.33 5.14 17.70
CA PRO A 105 8.69 3.85 18.27
C PRO A 105 8.05 2.78 17.38
N VAL A 106 8.86 1.78 17.01
CA VAL A 106 8.41 0.48 16.49
C VAL A 106 7.08 0.18 17.16
N ASP A 107 6.00 0.00 16.41
CA ASP A 107 4.65 -0.09 16.96
C ASP A 107 4.62 -1.27 17.96
N ILE A 108 4.86 -0.96 19.24
CA ILE A 108 5.22 -1.92 20.30
C ILE A 108 4.07 -2.93 20.53
N LYS A 109 2.89 -2.61 19.98
CA LYS A 109 1.66 -3.39 20.06
C LYS A 109 1.34 -4.21 18.81
N ALA A 110 2.06 -4.05 17.70
CA ALA A 110 1.72 -4.68 16.42
C ALA A 110 2.21 -6.14 16.32
N ALA A 111 3.26 -6.51 17.03
CA ALA A 111 3.67 -7.91 17.14
C ALA A 111 2.76 -8.62 18.14
N LEU A 112 1.79 -9.40 17.64
CA LEU A 112 0.88 -10.23 18.43
C LEU A 112 1.40 -11.67 18.47
N ARG A 113 1.22 -12.32 19.62
CA ARG A 113 1.45 -13.76 19.80
C ARG A 113 0.31 -14.37 20.61
N ASP A 114 0.14 -15.68 20.52
CA ASP A 114 -0.81 -16.38 21.38
C ASP A 114 -0.29 -16.56 22.81
N CYS A 115 -1.17 -16.35 23.77
CA CYS A 115 -0.88 -16.66 25.17
C CYS A 115 -0.85 -18.19 25.38
N PRO A 116 0.22 -18.76 25.97
CA PRO A 116 0.34 -20.22 26.18
C PRO A 116 -0.64 -20.79 27.24
N ARG A 117 -1.41 -19.93 27.93
CA ARG A 117 -2.36 -20.34 28.97
C ARG A 117 -3.81 -20.28 28.52
N CYS A 118 -4.20 -19.18 27.86
CA CYS A 118 -5.59 -18.91 27.49
C CYS A 118 -5.83 -18.78 25.99
N TYR A 119 -4.80 -18.93 25.15
CA TYR A 119 -4.88 -18.86 23.68
C TYR A 119 -5.49 -17.57 23.12
N THR A 120 -5.47 -16.49 23.90
CA THR A 120 -5.86 -15.16 23.44
C THR A 120 -4.65 -14.44 22.86
N GLU A 121 -4.88 -13.65 21.81
CA GLU A 121 -3.85 -12.79 21.20
C GLU A 121 -3.40 -11.71 22.20
N ILE A 122 -2.10 -11.65 22.43
CA ILE A 122 -1.44 -10.72 23.35
C ILE A 122 -0.24 -10.07 22.66
N PRO A 123 0.17 -8.85 23.04
CA PRO A 123 1.38 -8.25 22.50
C PRO A 123 2.61 -9.07 22.89
N ALA A 124 3.55 -9.23 21.96
CA ALA A 124 4.72 -10.09 22.11
C ALA A 124 5.60 -9.71 23.30
N ILE A 125 5.64 -8.42 23.64
CA ILE A 125 6.37 -7.86 24.79
C ILE A 125 5.61 -7.96 26.13
N ALA A 126 4.39 -8.51 26.16
CA ALA A 126 3.60 -8.58 27.39
C ALA A 126 4.23 -9.54 28.42
N SER A 127 4.44 -9.04 29.64
CA SER A 127 4.85 -9.83 30.81
C SER A 127 3.67 -10.45 31.57
N ARG A 128 2.46 -9.95 31.33
CA ARG A 128 1.20 -10.47 31.90
C ARG A 128 0.11 -10.48 30.85
N CYS A 129 -0.67 -11.55 30.83
CA CYS A 129 -1.82 -11.67 29.94
C CYS A 129 -2.98 -10.79 30.43
N ALA A 130 -3.56 -9.96 29.55
CA ALA A 130 -4.71 -9.12 29.88
C ALA A 130 -6.01 -9.93 30.12
N HIS A 131 -6.10 -11.14 29.57
CA HIS A 131 -7.31 -11.96 29.63
C HIS A 131 -7.32 -12.91 30.84
N CYS A 132 -6.28 -13.72 31.00
CA CYS A 132 -6.21 -14.72 32.07
C CYS A 132 -5.28 -14.35 33.23
N THR A 133 -4.74 -13.12 33.24
CA THR A 133 -3.86 -12.56 34.28
C THR A 133 -2.61 -13.37 34.63
N SER A 134 -2.30 -14.42 33.87
CA SER A 134 -1.11 -15.23 34.06
C SER A 134 0.17 -14.46 33.71
N GLU A 135 1.23 -14.71 34.48
CA GLU A 135 2.58 -14.26 34.15
C GLU A 135 3.15 -15.10 33.01
N ILE A 136 3.70 -14.41 32.02
CA ILE A 136 4.15 -14.99 30.76
C ILE A 136 5.51 -14.38 30.41
N LYS A 137 6.44 -15.22 29.96
CA LYS A 137 7.74 -14.74 29.48
C LYS A 137 7.51 -14.00 28.16
N PRO A 138 7.92 -12.72 28.03
CA PRO A 138 7.83 -11.99 26.77
C PRO A 138 8.86 -12.50 25.77
N ASP A 139 8.56 -12.29 24.50
CA ASP A 139 9.43 -12.70 23.40
C ASP A 139 10.69 -11.83 23.34
N SER A 140 11.87 -12.46 23.33
CA SER A 140 13.16 -11.77 23.36
C SER A 140 13.47 -11.03 22.06
N GLU A 141 12.96 -11.51 20.93
CA GLU A 141 13.18 -10.90 19.62
C GLU A 141 12.34 -9.62 19.48
N ALA A 142 11.08 -9.67 19.93
CA ALA A 142 10.22 -8.50 20.01
C ALA A 142 10.74 -7.44 21.01
N LEU A 143 11.32 -7.86 22.14
CA LEU A 143 11.95 -6.95 23.11
C LEU A 143 13.19 -6.25 22.53
N ALA A 144 14.02 -6.98 21.79
CA ALA A 144 15.20 -6.43 21.12
C ALA A 144 14.82 -5.41 20.04
N LEU A 145 13.81 -5.71 19.22
CA LEU A 145 13.27 -4.75 18.24
C LEU A 145 12.68 -3.50 18.91
N ALA A 146 12.08 -3.64 20.09
CA ALA A 146 11.48 -2.53 20.82
C ALA A 146 12.50 -1.70 21.64
N GLY A 147 13.77 -2.12 21.71
CA GLY A 147 14.79 -1.46 22.54
C GLY A 147 14.48 -1.49 24.04
N LEU A 148 13.64 -2.43 24.49
CA LEU A 148 13.23 -2.54 25.89
C LEU A 148 14.19 -3.47 26.65
N PRO A 149 14.55 -3.16 27.90
CA PRO A 149 15.38 -4.04 28.71
C PRO A 149 14.66 -5.37 28.94
N ALA A 150 15.43 -6.46 28.97
CA ALA A 150 14.89 -7.77 29.32
C ALA A 150 14.20 -7.70 30.70
N PRO A 151 12.97 -8.22 30.84
CA PRO A 151 12.31 -8.28 32.13
C PRO A 151 13.13 -9.21 33.04
N ARG A 152 13.35 -8.73 34.27
CA ARG A 152 14.05 -9.47 35.32
C ARG A 152 13.19 -10.57 35.88
#